data_AF-A0A925HFW6-F1
#
_entry.id   AF-A0A925HFW6-F1
#
_cell.length_a   1.000
_cell.length_b   1.000
_cell.length_c   1.000
_cell.angle_alpha   90.00
_cell.angle_beta   90.00
_cell.angle_gamma   90.00
#
_symmetry.space_group_name_H-M   'P 1'
#
loop_
_entity.id
_entity.type
_entity.pdbx_description
1 polymer ?
#
loop_
_entity_poly.entity_id
_entity_poly.type
_entity_poly.pdbx_seq_one_letter_code
_entity_poly.pdbx_strand_id
1 'polypeptide(L)'
;MLDHIGFPVTDFARSKAFYTRALEPLGFKLIMEVNLSEDGEDGYAGFGSDRPHFWVGTGKPLAGRLHVAFAAKNRAEVQAF
;
A
#
# COMPACT_ATOMS: atom_id res chain seq x y z
N MET A 1 16.05 9.58 4.31
CA MET A 1 14.63 9.86 4.59
C MET A 1 13.86 9.54 3.31
N LEU A 2 13.00 8.53 3.35
CA LEU A 2 12.10 8.21 2.24
C LEU A 2 10.80 8.97 2.47
N ASP A 3 10.36 9.74 1.48
CA ASP A 3 9.10 10.46 1.58
C ASP A 3 7.90 9.53 1.34
N HIS A 4 7.94 8.83 0.20
CA HIS A 4 7.01 7.78 -0.18
C HIS A 4 7.64 6.86 -1.24
N ILE A 5 7.04 5.70 -1.48
CA ILE A 5 7.35 4.80 -2.60
C ILE A 5 6.06 4.36 -3.28
N GLY A 6 6.14 4.01 -4.55
CA GLY A 6 5.02 3.44 -5.30
C GLY A 6 5.46 2.42 -6.33
N PHE A 7 4.67 1.36 -6.50
CA PHE A 7 4.92 0.37 -7.54
C PHE A 7 3.62 -0.26 -8.07
N PRO A 8 3.60 -0.66 -9.34
CA PRO A 8 2.47 -1.35 -9.92
C PRO A 8 2.38 -2.81 -9.44
N VAL A 9 1.16 -3.29 -9.26
CA VAL A 9 0.82 -4.63 -8.80
C VAL A 9 0.03 -5.40 -9.86
N THR A 10 0.03 -6.73 -9.77
CA THR A 10 -0.65 -7.60 -10.75
C THR A 10 -2.17 -7.51 -10.68
N ASP A 11 -2.74 -7.30 -9.49
CA ASP A 11 -4.17 -7.20 -9.25
C ASP A 11 -4.42 -6.09 -8.23
N PHE A 12 -4.90 -4.94 -8.72
CA PHE A 12 -5.04 -3.74 -7.91
C PHE A 12 -6.07 -3.91 -6.79
N ALA A 13 -7.26 -4.44 -7.10
CA ALA A 13 -8.33 -4.62 -6.11
C ALA A 13 -7.89 -5.58 -4.99
N ARG A 14 -7.27 -6.70 -5.36
CA ARG A 14 -6.75 -7.68 -4.39
C ARG A 14 -5.62 -7.10 -3.55
N SER A 15 -4.66 -6.40 -4.15
CA SER A 15 -3.56 -5.78 -3.42
C SER A 15 -4.04 -4.67 -2.49
N LYS A 16 -4.98 -3.83 -2.93
CA LYS A 16 -5.58 -2.79 -2.09
C LYS A 16 -6.24 -3.42 -0.85
N ALA A 17 -7.08 -4.44 -1.04
CA ALA A 17 -7.72 -5.15 0.08
C ALA A 17 -6.71 -5.82 1.03
N PHE A 18 -5.65 -6.43 0.48
CA PHE A 18 -4.57 -7.02 1.26
C PHE A 18 -3.86 -5.97 2.13
N TYR A 19 -3.37 -4.89 1.52
CA TYR A 19 -2.60 -3.87 2.24
C TYR A 19 -3.45 -3.06 3.23
N THR A 20 -4.74 -2.84 2.95
CA THR A 20 -5.66 -2.25 3.94
C THR A 20 -5.69 -3.08 5.23
N ARG A 21 -5.79 -4.40 5.13
CA ARG A 21 -5.85 -5.29 6.31
C ARG A 21 -4.49 -5.49 6.96
N ALA A 22 -3.47 -5.76 6.14
CA ALA A 22 -2.13 -6.03 6.64
C ALA A 22 -1.56 -4.82 7.39
N LEU A 23 -1.78 -3.60 6.89
CA LEU A 23 -1.18 -2.40 7.47
C LEU A 23 -1.96 -1.81 8.65
N GLU A 24 -3.23 -2.19 8.85
CA GLU A 24 -4.08 -1.70 9.95
C GLU A 24 -3.46 -1.85 11.35
N PRO A 25 -2.86 -3.01 11.73
CA PRO A 25 -2.23 -3.18 13.04
C PRO A 25 -1.04 -2.25 13.28
N LEU A 26 -0.40 -1.76 12.22
CA LEU A 26 0.70 -0.80 12.29
C LEU A 26 0.20 0.65 12.36
N GLY A 27 -1.13 0.87 12.40
CA GLY A 27 -1.76 2.17 12.45
C GLY A 27 -1.85 2.88 11.09
N PHE A 28 -1.56 2.17 10.00
CA PHE A 28 -1.67 2.69 8.64
C PHE A 28 -3.09 2.48 8.14
N LYS A 29 -3.56 3.43 7.32
CA LYS A 29 -4.89 3.42 6.69
C LYS A 29 -4.73 3.76 5.21
N LEU A 30 -5.76 3.46 4.42
CA LEU A 30 -5.90 4.04 3.09
C LEU A 30 -6.21 5.54 3.24
N ILE A 31 -5.24 6.39 2.92
CA ILE A 31 -5.36 7.85 3.06
C ILE A 31 -5.81 8.49 1.76
N MET A 32 -5.40 7.93 0.63
CA MET A 32 -5.71 8.49 -0.68
C MET A 32 -5.98 7.38 -1.70
N GLU A 33 -6.96 7.62 -2.56
CA GLU A 33 -7.23 6.81 -3.74
C GLU A 33 -7.34 7.72 -4.96
N VAL A 34 -6.59 7.41 -6.00
CA VAL A 34 -6.57 8.14 -7.27
C VAL A 34 -7.12 7.22 -8.34
N ASN A 35 -8.28 7.57 -8.90
CA ASN A 35 -8.87 6.86 -10.02
C ASN A 35 -8.44 7.52 -11.34
N LEU A 36 -7.97 6.72 -12.29
CA LEU A 36 -7.52 7.14 -13.61
C LEU A 36 -8.49 6.74 -14.72
N SER A 37 -9.44 5.84 -14.42
CA SER A 37 -10.51 5.41 -15.32
C SER A 37 -11.88 5.65 -14.70
N GLU A 38 -12.91 5.77 -15.57
CA GLU A 38 -14.31 5.96 -15.14
C GLU A 38 -14.88 4.72 -14.45
N ASP A 39 -14.39 3.53 -14.78
CA ASP A 39 -14.78 2.26 -14.14
C ASP A 39 -14.10 2.01 -12.79
N GLY A 40 -13.12 2.85 -12.41
CA GLY A 40 -12.38 2.73 -11.15
C GLY A 40 -11.42 1.54 -11.07
N GLU A 41 -11.15 0.87 -12.20
CA GLU A 41 -10.21 -0.25 -12.25
C GLU A 41 -8.74 0.20 -12.37
N ASP A 42 -8.49 1.38 -12.95
CA ASP A 42 -7.17 1.98 -13.11
C ASP A 42 -6.93 3.05 -12.04
N GLY A 43 -5.83 2.93 -11.29
CA GLY A 43 -5.58 3.87 -10.20
C GLY A 43 -4.46 3.51 -9.24
N TYR A 44 -4.39 4.30 -8.17
CA TYR A 44 -3.42 4.16 -7.09
C TYR A 44 -4.10 4.23 -5.72
N ALA A 45 -3.62 3.40 -4.79
CA ALA A 45 -4.03 3.38 -3.39
C ALA A 45 -2.82 3.73 -2.52
N GLY A 46 -2.94 4.82 -1.74
CA GLY A 46 -1.90 5.38 -0.90
C GLY A 46 -2.17 5.16 0.59
N PHE A 47 -1.25 4.45 1.24
CA PHE A 47 -1.34 4.06 2.64
C PHE A 47 -0.38 4.85 3.54
N GLY A 48 -0.81 5.17 4.74
CA GLY A 48 0.00 5.85 5.76
C GLY A 48 -0.77 6.13 7.05
N SER A 49 -0.15 6.85 7.99
CA SER A 49 -0.78 7.24 9.27
C SER A 49 -1.36 8.66 9.27
N ASP A 50 -0.65 9.60 8.65
CA ASP A 50 -0.96 11.03 8.56
C ASP A 50 -1.01 11.50 7.09
N ARG A 51 -0.11 10.96 6.26
CA ARG A 51 -0.07 11.16 4.80
C ARG A 51 0.30 9.85 4.09
N PRO A 52 0.04 9.70 2.79
CA PRO A 52 0.36 8.47 2.09
C PRO A 52 1.88 8.34 1.87
N HIS A 53 2.45 7.22 2.33
CA HIS A 53 3.88 6.86 2.19
C HIS A 53 4.09 5.64 1.31
N PHE A 54 3.11 4.74 1.25
CA PHE A 54 3.22 3.48 0.54
C PHE A 54 2.10 3.37 -0.48
N TRP A 55 2.47 3.27 -1.75
CA TRP A 55 1.54 3.27 -2.85
C TRP A 55 1.60 1.96 -3.63
N VAL A 56 0.42 1.43 -3.95
CA VAL A 56 0.25 0.40 -4.97
C VAL A 56 -0.70 0.91 -6.04
N GLY A 57 -0.52 0.48 -7.28
CA GLY A 57 -1.39 0.88 -8.35
C GLY A 57 -1.40 -0.09 -9.52
N THR A 58 -2.19 0.24 -10.51
CA THR A 58 -2.20 -0.40 -11.82
C THR A 58 -0.97 -0.03 -12.65
N GLY A 59 -0.78 -0.73 -13.77
CA GLY A 59 0.36 -0.58 -14.67
C GLY A 59 1.08 -1.89 -14.92
N LYS A 60 2.24 -1.85 -15.58
CA LYS A 60 3.06 -3.04 -15.81
C LYS A 60 3.64 -3.53 -14.47
N PRO A 61 3.23 -4.71 -13.94
CA PRO A 61 3.63 -5.13 -12.60
C PRO A 61 5.15 -5.22 -12.47
N LEU A 62 5.66 -4.89 -11.28
CA LEU A 62 7.09 -5.01 -10.98
C LEU A 62 7.55 -6.47 -11.16
N ALA A 63 8.66 -6.66 -11.87
CA ALA A 63 9.33 -7.95 -12.01
C ALA A 63 10.53 -8.05 -11.07
N GLY A 64 10.74 -9.23 -10.46
CA GLY A 64 11.84 -9.48 -9.54
C GLY A 64 11.41 -9.39 -8.06
N ARG A 65 12.35 -9.02 -7.18
CA ARG A 65 12.13 -8.98 -5.73
C ARG A 65 12.16 -7.53 -5.25
N LEU A 66 11.10 -7.11 -4.56
CA LEU A 66 11.06 -5.86 -3.81
C LEU A 66 11.05 -6.18 -2.32
N HIS A 67 11.87 -5.48 -1.55
CA HIS A 67 11.85 -5.55 -0.09
C HIS A 67 11.34 -4.22 0.46
N VAL A 68 10.26 -4.29 1.23
CA VAL A 68 9.70 -3.15 1.97
C VAL A 68 9.54 -3.60 3.41
N ALA A 69 10.00 -2.79 4.36
CA ALA A 69 9.85 -3.01 5.78
C ALA A 69 9.11 -1.83 6.40
N PHE A 70 8.09 -2.13 7.20
CA PHE A 70 7.32 -1.15 7.94
C PHE A 70 7.78 -1.13 9.40
N ALA A 71 7.91 0.06 9.97
CA ALA A 71 8.29 0.21 11.36
C ALA A 71 7.10 -0.15 12.27
N ALA A 72 7.31 -1.10 13.16
CA ALA A 72 6.39 -1.41 14.26
C ALA A 72 6.95 -0.84 15.56
N LYS A 73 6.07 -0.38 16.45
CA LYS A 73 6.46 0.18 17.76
C LYS A 73 6.84 -0.90 18.75
N ASN A 74 6.33 -2.11 18.57
CA ASN A 74 6.55 -3.24 19.48
C ASN A 74 6.33 -4.58 18.78
N ARG A 75 6.67 -5.67 19.47
CA ARG A 75 6.51 -7.03 18.93
C ARG A 75 5.05 -7.46 18.74
N ALA A 76 4.11 -6.90 19.50
CA ALA A 76 2.70 -7.27 19.35
C ALA A 76 2.14 -6.76 18.01
N GLU A 77 2.51 -5.56 17.58
CA GLU A 77 2.20 -5.04 16.25
C GLU A 77 2.79 -5.92 15.13
N VAL A 78 4.02 -6.42 15.31
CA VAL A 78 4.64 -7.37 14.36
C VAL A 78 3.87 -8.70 14.28
N GLN A 79 3.29 -9.16 15.39
CA GLN A 79 2.50 -10.40 15.40
C GLN A 79 1.10 -10.23 14.82
N ALA A 80 0.56 -9.01 14.88
CA ALA A 80 -0.78 -8.71 14.38
C ALA A 80 -0.80 -8.39 12.87
N PHE A 81 0.32 -7.88 12.33
CA PHE A 81 0.58 -7.69 10.90
C PHE A 81 0.70 -9.04 10.16
#